data_AF-D9QQQ5-F1
#
_entry.id   AF-D9QQQ5-F1
#
_cell.length_a   1.000
_cell.length_b   1.000
_cell.length_c   1.000
_cell.angle_alpha   90.00
_cell.angle_beta   90.00
_cell.angle_gamma   90.00
#
_symmetry.space_group_name_H-M   'P 1'
#
loop_
_entity.id
_entity.type
_entity.pdbx_description
1 polymer ?
#
loop_
_entity_poly.entity_id
_entity_poly.type
_entity_poly.pdbx_seq_one_letter_code
_entity_poly.pdbx_strand_id
1 'polypeptide(L)'
;MFLMKDCRISECYKKNLLITLGKLAINNYPSIILEYNHQLSGELKNLMTTVINDLQICRQLKTRISKLQTELNSSSYDNKRNNNRIQAYKDSLELKKKRLKHLRTDNYEQLAKIGEEFFKNRLLNHDRKFSNVYSQLEDELFQGGCIKDYKNTYINKYINKVVNFIF
;
A
#
# COMPACT_ATOMS: atom_id res chain seq x y z
N MET A 1 -23.69 18.37 -20.95
CA MET A 1 -22.37 18.80 -20.46
C MET A 1 -22.21 18.26 -19.04
N PHE A 2 -21.70 17.04 -18.91
CA PHE A 2 -21.51 16.42 -17.59
C PHE A 2 -20.25 17.00 -16.97
N LEU A 3 -20.43 17.69 -15.84
CA LEU A 3 -19.34 18.19 -15.01
C LEU A 3 -18.45 17.02 -14.63
N MET A 4 -17.19 17.04 -15.10
CA MET A 4 -16.08 16.31 -14.52
C MET A 4 -15.85 16.79 -13.08
N LYS A 5 -16.78 16.49 -12.17
CA LYS A 5 -16.53 16.62 -10.74
C LYS A 5 -15.56 15.50 -10.36
N ASP A 6 -14.30 15.90 -10.18
CA ASP A 6 -13.29 15.26 -9.34
C ASP A 6 -13.05 13.75 -9.48
N CYS A 7 -12.85 13.24 -10.71
CA CYS A 7 -12.28 11.90 -10.91
C CYS A 7 -11.01 11.64 -10.07
N ARG A 8 -10.22 12.70 -9.77
CA ARG A 8 -9.03 12.62 -8.91
C ARG A 8 -9.33 12.22 -7.46
N ILE A 9 -10.47 12.62 -6.90
CA ILE A 9 -10.84 12.27 -5.52
C ILE A 9 -11.29 10.81 -5.46
N SER A 10 -12.07 10.35 -6.45
CA SER A 10 -12.49 8.94 -6.57
C SER A 10 -11.29 8.00 -6.77
N GLU A 11 -10.30 8.38 -7.59
CA GLU A 11 -9.07 7.58 -7.77
C GLU A 11 -8.25 7.46 -6.49
N CYS A 12 -8.14 8.54 -5.71
CA CYS A 12 -7.43 8.53 -4.43
C CYS A 12 -8.15 7.65 -3.40
N TYR A 13 -9.47 7.79 -3.29
CA TYR A 13 -10.28 7.02 -2.36
C TYR A 13 -10.25 5.51 -2.68
N LYS A 14 -10.42 5.16 -3.95
CA LYS A 14 -10.28 3.78 -4.42
C LYS A 14 -8.87 3.22 -4.13
N LYS A 15 -7.82 3.99 -4.39
CA LYS A 15 -6.44 3.57 -4.05
C LYS A 15 -6.29 3.33 -2.55
N ASN A 16 -6.91 4.15 -1.71
CA ASN A 16 -6.91 3.96 -0.25
C ASN A 16 -7.66 2.69 0.17
N LEU A 17 -8.79 2.36 -0.47
CA LEU A 17 -9.50 1.10 -0.25
C LEU A 17 -8.65 -0.10 -0.65
N LEU A 18 -7.97 -0.06 -1.80
CA LEU A 18 -7.03 -1.11 -2.21
C LEU A 18 -5.86 -1.25 -1.22
N ILE A 19 -5.28 -0.14 -0.76
CA ILE A 19 -4.25 -0.17 0.30
C ILE A 19 -4.80 -0.81 1.58
N THR A 20 -6.04 -0.51 1.94
CA THR A 20 -6.70 -1.05 3.14
C THR A 20 -6.87 -2.56 3.03
N LEU A 21 -7.32 -3.03 1.87
CA LEU A 21 -7.43 -4.43 1.55
C LEU A 21 -6.07 -5.14 1.57
N GLY A 22 -5.03 -4.54 0.96
CA GLY A 22 -3.66 -5.05 1.03
C GLY A 22 -3.14 -5.12 2.46
N LYS A 23 -3.45 -4.13 3.31
CA LYS A 23 -3.09 -4.18 4.74
C LYS A 23 -3.80 -5.31 5.47
N LEU A 24 -5.09 -5.53 5.20
CA LEU A 24 -5.82 -6.66 5.76
C LEU A 24 -5.16 -7.99 5.35
N ALA A 25 -4.79 -8.13 4.08
CA ALA A 25 -4.08 -9.31 3.59
C ALA A 25 -2.73 -9.52 4.32
N ILE A 26 -1.90 -8.48 4.45
CA ILE A 26 -0.62 -8.57 5.15
C ILE A 26 -0.77 -8.88 6.64
N ASN A 27 -1.74 -8.27 7.32
CA ASN A 27 -1.97 -8.49 8.75
C ASN A 27 -2.45 -9.92 9.06
N ASN A 28 -3.13 -10.55 8.11
CA ASN A 28 -3.59 -11.93 8.23
C ASN A 28 -2.68 -12.93 7.48
N TYR A 29 -1.52 -12.50 6.99
CA TYR A 29 -0.65 -13.33 6.14
C TYR A 29 -0.36 -14.73 6.70
N PRO A 30 -0.06 -14.92 8.01
CA PRO A 30 0.17 -16.25 8.55
C PRO A 30 -1.04 -17.19 8.36
N SER A 31 -2.24 -16.73 8.69
CA SER A 31 -3.47 -17.51 8.52
C SER A 31 -3.78 -17.77 7.04
N ILE A 32 -3.57 -16.78 6.18
CA ILE A 32 -3.81 -16.92 4.73
C ILE A 32 -2.86 -17.96 4.11
N ILE A 33 -1.59 -17.96 4.50
CA ILE A 33 -0.63 -18.95 4.00
C ILE A 33 -0.92 -20.34 4.56
N LEU A 34 -1.44 -20.47 5.78
CA LEU A 34 -1.78 -21.78 6.34
C LEU A 34 -3.02 -22.39 5.67
N GLU A 35 -4.06 -21.59 5.44
CA GLU A 35 -5.37 -22.09 5.01
C GLU A 35 -5.60 -21.96 3.49
N TYR A 36 -5.00 -20.96 2.84
CA TYR A 36 -5.29 -20.56 1.46
C TYR A 36 -4.06 -20.52 0.55
N ASN A 37 -2.95 -21.17 0.94
CA ASN A 37 -1.70 -21.19 0.15
C ASN A 37 -1.91 -21.59 -1.32
N HIS A 38 -2.81 -22.55 -1.55
CA HIS A 38 -3.12 -23.11 -2.86
C HIS A 38 -3.87 -22.13 -3.77
N GLN A 39 -4.51 -21.10 -3.19
CA GLN A 39 -5.28 -20.08 -3.92
C GLN A 39 -4.43 -18.84 -4.25
N LEU A 40 -3.24 -18.71 -3.65
CA LEU A 40 -2.33 -17.60 -3.89
C LEU A 40 -1.35 -17.93 -5.02
N SER A 41 -1.21 -17.01 -5.98
CA SER A 41 -0.15 -17.10 -6.99
C SER A 41 1.23 -16.92 -6.37
N GLY A 42 2.27 -17.49 -6.99
CA GLY A 42 3.66 -17.33 -6.53
C GLY A 42 4.10 -15.87 -6.50
N GLU A 43 3.66 -15.08 -7.48
CA GLU A 43 3.91 -13.63 -7.53
C GLU A 43 3.28 -12.88 -6.36
N LEU A 44 2.03 -13.21 -6.01
CA LEU A 44 1.34 -12.58 -4.88
C LEU A 44 2.01 -12.95 -3.54
N LYS A 45 2.45 -14.19 -3.36
CA LYS A 45 3.21 -14.62 -2.17
C LYS A 45 4.52 -13.85 -2.04
N ASN A 46 5.25 -13.69 -3.14
CA ASN A 46 6.50 -12.93 -3.17
C ASN A 46 6.24 -11.48 -2.81
N LEU A 47 5.22 -10.85 -3.41
CA LEU A 47 4.85 -9.47 -3.15
C LEU A 47 4.48 -9.26 -1.67
N MET A 48 3.69 -10.16 -1.09
CA MET A 48 3.33 -10.11 0.33
C MET A 48 4.55 -10.27 1.24
N THR A 49 5.45 -11.20 0.91
CA THR A 49 6.70 -11.43 1.65
C THR A 49 7.61 -10.20 1.60
N THR A 50 7.75 -9.56 0.42
CA THR A 50 8.52 -8.32 0.26
C THR A 50 7.97 -7.21 1.16
N VAL A 51 6.67 -6.98 1.16
CA VAL A 51 6.05 -5.96 2.03
C VAL A 51 6.30 -6.26 3.51
N ILE A 52 6.20 -7.52 3.93
CA ILE A 52 6.48 -7.91 5.33
C ILE A 52 7.93 -7.60 5.71
N ASN A 53 8.88 -7.96 4.85
CA ASN A 53 10.30 -7.68 5.05
C ASN A 53 10.57 -6.16 5.09
N ASP A 54 9.98 -5.41 4.18
CA ASP A 54 10.13 -3.94 4.13
C ASP A 54 9.54 -3.27 5.37
N LEU A 55 8.44 -3.79 5.93
CA LEU A 55 7.88 -3.33 7.20
C LEU A 55 8.84 -3.59 8.37
N GLN A 56 9.52 -4.74 8.39
CA GLN A 56 10.55 -5.04 9.40
C GLN A 56 11.75 -4.09 9.26
N ILE A 57 12.25 -3.86 8.05
CA ILE A 57 13.32 -2.90 7.76
C ILE A 57 12.91 -1.50 8.20
N CYS A 58 11.67 -1.09 7.92
CA CYS A 58 11.14 0.21 8.38
C CYS A 58 11.16 0.34 9.91
N ARG A 59 10.81 -0.71 10.65
CA ARG A 59 10.88 -0.72 12.13
C ARG A 59 12.33 -0.56 12.60
N GLN A 60 13.25 -1.33 12.03
CA GLN A 60 14.68 -1.23 12.36
C GLN A 60 15.26 0.17 12.06
N LEU A 61 14.93 0.74 10.90
CA LEU A 61 15.34 2.09 10.52
C LEU A 61 14.80 3.15 11.47
N LYS A 62 13.52 3.08 11.88
CA LYS A 62 12.94 4.00 12.87
C LYS A 62 13.71 3.94 14.20
N THR A 63 14.02 2.73 14.68
CA THR A 63 14.80 2.56 15.90
C THR A 63 16.20 3.15 15.75
N ARG A 64 16.87 2.96 14.62
CA ARG A 64 18.21 3.50 14.40
C ARG A 64 18.20 5.03 14.24
N ILE A 65 17.20 5.58 13.56
CA ILE A 65 16.97 7.03 13.44
C ILE A 65 16.79 7.64 14.84
N SER A 66 15.95 7.02 15.67
CA SER A 66 15.73 7.48 17.06
C SER A 66 17.03 7.48 17.86
N LYS A 67 17.80 6.39 17.82
CA LYS A 67 19.12 6.32 18.49
C LYS A 67 20.08 7.42 18.01
N LEU A 68 20.20 7.63 16.69
CA LEU A 68 21.06 8.67 16.12
C LEU A 68 20.60 10.07 16.52
N GLN A 69 19.29 10.32 16.63
CA GLN A 69 18.77 11.59 17.11
C GLN A 69 19.12 11.84 18.57
N THR A 70 18.98 10.82 19.43
CA THR A 70 19.39 10.91 20.84
C THR A 70 20.90 11.15 20.98
N GLU A 71 21.72 10.40 20.24
CA GLU A 71 23.19 10.56 20.20
C GLU A 71 23.60 11.98 19.74
N LEU A 72 22.93 12.54 18.73
CA LEU A 72 23.17 13.91 18.26
C LEU A 72 22.75 14.97 19.29
N ASN A 73 21.62 14.78 19.96
CA ASN A 73 21.14 15.72 20.96
C ASN A 73 22.06 15.76 22.17
N SER A 74 22.56 14.60 22.63
CA SER A 74 23.50 14.51 23.75
C SER A 74 24.89 15.04 23.39
N SER A 75 25.39 14.75 22.19
CA SER A 75 26.70 15.25 21.73
C SER A 75 26.74 16.74 21.38
N SER A 76 25.59 17.43 21.35
CA SER A 76 25.53 18.89 21.27
C SER A 76 25.94 19.60 22.57
N TYR A 77 25.93 18.89 23.70
CA TYR A 77 26.35 19.42 25.01
C TYR A 77 27.88 19.33 25.23
N ASP A 78 28.57 18.42 24.55
CA ASP A 78 30.02 18.23 24.67
C ASP A 78 30.79 18.96 23.54
N ASN A 79 31.19 20.19 23.84
CA ASN A 79 32.16 21.09 23.17
C ASN A 79 32.87 20.62 21.87
N LYS A 80 32.76 21.47 20.83
CA LYS A 80 33.63 21.84 19.66
C LYS A 80 34.68 20.88 19.05
N ARG A 81 35.18 19.85 19.73
CA ARG A 81 36.23 18.93 19.26
C ARG A 81 35.72 17.80 18.36
N ASN A 82 34.40 17.68 18.16
CA ASN A 82 33.78 16.52 17.52
C ASN A 82 32.98 16.81 16.24
N ASN A 83 33.24 17.95 15.57
CA ASN A 83 32.50 18.37 14.38
C ASN A 83 32.43 17.31 13.26
N ASN A 84 33.51 16.56 13.01
CA ASN A 84 33.51 15.51 12.00
C ASN A 84 32.61 14.32 12.37
N ARG A 85 32.54 13.94 13.65
CA ARG A 85 31.64 12.89 14.14
C ARG A 85 30.18 13.34 14.11
N ILE A 86 29.92 14.58 14.54
CA ILE A 86 28.59 15.18 14.48
C ILE A 86 28.09 15.24 13.02
N GLN A 87 28.96 15.64 12.09
CA GLN A 87 28.62 15.67 10.67
C GLN A 87 28.33 14.25 10.13
N ALA A 88 29.17 13.27 10.43
CA ALA A 88 28.93 11.88 10.04
C ALA A 88 27.60 11.33 10.58
N TYR A 89 27.22 11.69 11.81
CA TYR A 89 25.91 11.31 12.38
C TYR A 89 24.75 12.01 11.67
N LYS A 90 24.88 13.29 11.30
CA LYS A 90 23.87 14.03 10.52
C LYS A 90 23.65 13.41 9.14
N ASP A 91 24.73 13.14 8.40
CA ASP A 91 24.67 12.54 7.06
C ASP A 91 24.03 11.14 7.13
N SER A 92 24.43 10.35 8.14
CA SER A 92 23.88 9.01 8.39
C SER A 92 22.39 9.03 8.75
N LEU A 93 21.96 10.04 9.51
CA LEU A 93 20.56 10.27 9.87
C LEU A 93 19.73 10.67 8.65
N GLU A 94 20.23 11.58 7.82
CA GLU A 94 19.57 12.03 6.61
C GLU A 94 19.36 10.88 5.62
N LEU A 95 20.41 10.10 5.35
CA LEU A 95 20.34 8.95 4.46
C LEU A 95 19.28 7.94 4.90
N LYS A 96 19.23 7.63 6.22
CA LYS A 96 18.24 6.70 6.78
C LYS A 96 16.83 7.26 6.72
N LYS A 97 16.63 8.56 6.96
CA LYS A 97 15.33 9.23 6.80
C LYS A 97 14.86 9.17 5.34
N LYS A 98 15.76 9.43 4.39
CA LYS A 98 15.46 9.34 2.95
C LYS A 98 15.07 7.90 2.56
N ARG A 99 15.83 6.90 3.00
CA ARG A 99 15.51 5.48 2.76
C ARG A 99 14.17 5.08 3.37
N LEU A 100 13.87 5.50 4.60
CA LEU A 100 12.59 5.24 5.26
C LEU A 100 11.42 5.88 4.49
N LYS A 101 11.59 7.09 3.95
CA LYS A 101 10.57 7.75 3.12
C LYS A 101 10.30 6.96 1.85
N HIS A 102 11.35 6.51 1.15
CA HIS A 102 11.22 5.72 -0.07
C HIS A 102 10.51 4.39 0.19
N LEU A 103 10.97 3.63 1.19
CA LEU A 103 10.35 2.35 1.58
C LEU A 103 8.88 2.51 1.97
N ARG A 104 8.48 3.64 2.56
CA ARG A 104 7.07 3.90 2.85
C ARG A 104 6.25 4.06 1.57
N THR A 105 6.73 4.85 0.62
CA THR A 105 6.06 5.04 -0.68
C THR A 105 5.92 3.72 -1.41
N ASP A 106 7.02 2.95 -1.51
CA ASP A 106 7.05 1.66 -2.20
C ASP A 106 6.07 0.68 -1.54
N ASN A 107 6.05 0.62 -0.20
CA ASN A 107 5.10 -0.20 0.55
C ASN A 107 3.65 0.19 0.27
N TYR A 108 3.30 1.48 0.16
CA TYR A 108 1.94 1.88 -0.18
C TYR A 108 1.53 1.43 -1.59
N GLU A 109 2.45 1.48 -2.56
CA GLU A 109 2.19 0.99 -3.91
C GLU A 109 2.05 -0.53 -3.96
N GLN A 110 2.91 -1.25 -3.26
CA GLN A 110 2.84 -2.71 -3.15
C GLN A 110 1.56 -3.15 -2.43
N LEU A 111 1.16 -2.47 -1.35
CA LEU A 111 -0.11 -2.74 -0.66
C LEU A 111 -1.32 -2.51 -1.58
N ALA A 112 -1.30 -1.46 -2.41
CA ALA A 112 -2.36 -1.25 -3.40
C ALA A 112 -2.43 -2.40 -4.41
N LYS A 113 -1.28 -2.88 -4.90
CA LYS A 113 -1.20 -4.04 -5.82
C LYS A 113 -1.70 -5.33 -5.17
N ILE A 114 -1.32 -5.61 -3.93
CA ILE A 114 -1.84 -6.76 -3.17
C ILE A 114 -3.36 -6.65 -3.05
N GLY A 115 -3.88 -5.48 -2.66
CA GLY A 115 -5.32 -5.25 -2.59
C GLY A 115 -6.02 -5.48 -3.92
N GLU A 116 -5.44 -5.03 -5.02
CA GLU A 116 -5.99 -5.25 -6.36
C GLU A 116 -6.10 -6.75 -6.70
N GLU A 117 -5.05 -7.52 -6.43
CA GLU A 117 -5.06 -8.97 -6.63
C GLU A 117 -6.09 -9.70 -5.76
N PHE A 118 -6.21 -9.31 -4.49
CA PHE A 118 -7.23 -9.85 -3.60
C PHE A 118 -8.65 -9.55 -4.10
N PHE A 119 -8.88 -8.32 -4.54
CA PHE A 119 -10.18 -7.90 -5.08
C PHE A 119 -10.53 -8.65 -6.38
N LYS A 120 -9.60 -8.74 -7.34
CA LYS A 120 -9.82 -9.44 -8.63
C LYS A 120 -10.16 -10.91 -8.43
N ASN A 121 -9.42 -11.59 -7.55
CA ASN A 121 -9.57 -13.01 -7.31
C ASN A 121 -10.63 -13.35 -6.24
N ARG A 122 -11.27 -12.33 -5.66
CA ARG A 122 -12.28 -12.47 -4.59
C ARG A 122 -11.81 -13.34 -3.43
N LEU A 123 -10.52 -13.27 -3.13
CA LEU A 123 -9.91 -14.06 -2.07
C LEU A 123 -10.54 -13.67 -0.73
N LEU A 124 -10.86 -14.66 0.09
CA LEU A 124 -11.41 -14.46 1.44
C LEU A 124 -12.70 -13.63 1.47
N ASN A 125 -13.52 -13.66 0.41
CA ASN A 125 -14.81 -12.94 0.39
C ASN A 125 -15.79 -13.38 1.49
N HIS A 126 -15.59 -14.56 2.07
CA HIS A 126 -16.37 -15.04 3.20
C HIS A 126 -15.99 -14.36 4.53
N ASP A 127 -14.79 -13.76 4.63
CA ASP A 127 -14.40 -12.99 5.80
C ASP A 127 -15.06 -11.62 5.79
N ARG A 128 -15.73 -11.27 6.90
CA ARG A 128 -16.51 -10.03 7.02
C ARG A 128 -15.68 -8.77 6.76
N LYS A 129 -14.41 -8.72 7.20
CA LYS A 129 -13.56 -7.54 7.00
C LYS A 129 -13.18 -7.36 5.54
N PHE A 130 -12.90 -8.45 4.82
CA PHE A 130 -12.62 -8.42 3.39
C PHE A 130 -13.88 -8.07 2.59
N SER A 131 -15.00 -8.73 2.88
CA SER A 131 -16.29 -8.50 2.23
C SER A 131 -16.73 -7.04 2.31
N ASN A 132 -16.62 -6.41 3.49
CA ASN A 132 -16.97 -5.00 3.67
C ASN A 132 -16.16 -4.06 2.75
N VAL A 133 -14.85 -4.30 2.61
CA VAL A 133 -13.99 -3.48 1.73
C VAL A 133 -14.28 -3.77 0.25
N TYR A 134 -14.65 -5.01 -0.09
CA TYR A 134 -15.09 -5.37 -1.44
C TYR A 134 -16.38 -4.64 -1.84
N SER A 135 -17.39 -4.60 -0.97
CA SER A 135 -18.63 -3.85 -1.24
C SER A 135 -18.35 -2.37 -1.46
N GLN A 136 -17.50 -1.75 -0.63
CA GLN A 136 -17.13 -0.34 -0.80
C GLN A 136 -16.38 -0.08 -2.13
N LEU A 137 -15.47 -0.99 -2.52
CA LEU A 137 -14.79 -0.90 -3.81
C LEU A 137 -15.77 -1.05 -4.97
N GLU A 138 -16.76 -1.93 -4.86
CA GLU A 138 -17.80 -2.12 -5.86
C GLU A 138 -18.72 -0.92 -5.99
N ASP A 139 -19.10 -0.31 -4.87
CA ASP A 139 -19.93 0.90 -4.86
C ASP A 139 -19.19 2.06 -5.54
N GLU A 140 -17.90 2.23 -5.26
CA GLU A 140 -17.05 3.22 -5.94
C GLU A 140 -16.91 2.97 -7.44
N LEU A 141 -16.73 1.70 -7.84
CA LEU A 141 -16.74 1.32 -9.25
C LEU A 141 -18.10 1.61 -9.90
N PHE A 142 -19.18 1.33 -9.17
CA PHE A 142 -20.54 1.53 -9.64
C PHE A 142 -20.87 3.00 -9.78
N GLN A 143 -20.26 3.90 -9.00
CA GLN A 143 -20.44 5.35 -9.09
C GLN A 143 -19.53 6.03 -10.14
N GLY A 144 -18.73 5.26 -10.89
CA GLY A 144 -17.89 5.76 -11.98
C GLY A 144 -16.38 5.60 -11.78
N GLY A 145 -15.92 4.88 -10.75
CA GLY A 145 -14.53 4.48 -10.61
C GLY A 145 -14.12 3.42 -11.65
N CYS A 146 -12.91 3.50 -12.20
CA CYS A 146 -12.39 2.53 -13.18
C CYS A 146 -11.39 1.56 -12.54
N ILE A 147 -11.51 0.23 -12.71
CA ILE A 147 -10.47 -0.78 -12.40
C ILE A 147 -9.98 -1.42 -13.70
N LYS A 148 -8.68 -1.77 -13.74
CA LYS A 148 -8.11 -2.63 -14.79
C LYS A 148 -8.53 -4.07 -14.53
N ASP A 149 -9.14 -4.72 -15.52
CA ASP A 149 -9.45 -6.15 -15.44
C ASP A 149 -8.18 -7.02 -15.55
N TYR A 150 -8.36 -8.35 -15.54
CA TYR A 150 -7.30 -9.35 -15.70
C TYR A 150 -6.62 -9.32 -17.10
N LYS A 151 -7.22 -8.64 -18.07
CA LYS A 151 -6.69 -8.34 -19.41
C LYS A 151 -6.14 -6.92 -19.54
N ASN A 152 -5.96 -6.19 -18.42
CA ASN A 152 -5.54 -4.79 -18.40
C ASN A 152 -6.50 -3.81 -19.11
N THR A 153 -7.78 -4.16 -19.28
CA THR A 153 -8.78 -3.26 -19.87
C THR A 153 -9.52 -2.47 -18.79
N TYR A 154 -9.83 -1.19 -19.04
CA TYR A 154 -10.63 -0.37 -18.12
C TYR A 154 -12.10 -0.70 -18.29
N ILE A 155 -12.71 -1.34 -17.29
CA ILE A 155 -14.15 -1.62 -17.31
C ILE A 155 -14.87 -0.51 -16.54
N ASN A 156 -15.62 0.32 -17.26
CA ASN A 156 -16.62 1.21 -16.66
C ASN A 156 -18.00 0.52 -16.78
N LYS A 157 -18.62 0.20 -15.63
CA LYS A 157 -19.88 -0.58 -15.60
C LYS A 157 -21.05 0.17 -16.26
N TYR A 158 -20.96 1.50 -16.40
CA TYR A 158 -22.00 2.30 -17.05
C TYR A 158 -22.05 2.19 -18.58
N ILE A 159 -20.98 1.71 -19.24
CA ILE A 159 -20.99 1.61 -20.71
C ILE A 159 -21.75 0.36 -21.18
N ASN A 160 -21.84 -0.70 -20.37
CA ASN A 160 -22.51 -1.95 -20.76
C ASN A 160 -24.03 -1.99 -20.46
N LYS A 161 -24.64 -0.91 -19.95
CA LYS A 161 -26.10 -0.87 -19.73
C LYS A 161 -26.88 0.06 -20.67
N VAL A 162 -26.23 0.81 -21.58
CA VAL A 162 -26.92 1.82 -22.41
C VAL A 162 -26.69 1.66 -23.93
N VAL A 163 -26.22 0.51 -24.42
CA VAL A 163 -26.33 0.20 -25.86
C VAL A 163 -27.11 -1.09 -26.07
N ASN A 164 -28.33 -1.13 -25.53
CA ASN A 164 -29.45 -1.75 -26.23
C ASN A 164 -30.10 -0.65 -27.07
N PHE A 165 -29.56 -0.40 -28.26
CA PHE A 165 -30.39 0.17 -29.33
C PHE A 165 -31.07 -1.00 -30.02
N ILE A 166 -32.37 -1.11 -29.77
CA ILE A 166 -33.31 -1.82 -30.64
C ILE A 166 -33.43 -0.94 -31.90
N PHE A 167 -32.87 -1.41 -33.01
CA PHE A 167 -33.55 -1.72 -34.27
C PHE A 167 -32.53 -2.37 -35.23
#